data_AF-C5M905-F1
#
_entry.id   AF-C5M905-F1
#
_cell.length_a   1.000
_cell.length_b   1.000
_cell.length_c   1.000
_cell.angle_alpha   90.00
_cell.angle_beta   90.00
_cell.angle_gamma   90.00
#
_symmetry.space_group_name_H-M   'P 1'
#
loop_
_entity.id
_entity.type
_entity.pdbx_description
1 polymer ?
#
loop_
_entity_poly.entity_id
_entity_poly.type
_entity_poly.pdbx_seq_one_letter_code
_entity_poly.pdbx_strand_id
1 'polypeptide(L)'
;MLGISRFELRLLQFFDQECITLLSFGVNKGIEKAWRYGVPGLFLESELTRSAMFSFAAMTLTLGIDLNMVQGLDAAEDERSLAHMYNINLDDPNNIYTKTTEYFMDTIGRTKNLIALSDSDDNSQNFQDPKVAKELTVSSVLVFSYLALDPDRLIPLIDFTRESTDLVQVAKGIRHTIMRCTPIVQNSDIGGILFFKALGKIDQPDLKLCEYPVIASLRDELYSLETDELSTDIIQEHNVLEESINGLMTSIWGCEIYKFPVPLFRYLMIISDEFRELLYKKHMFAIRILYIYSALNAVAGFYFYRDRNVWKDYMKWYKNYVASTKENSCAEMDRQLYDLVVEKNFRWEDHTRFHEFDPAIEHHKLYKSESHLDDIFLV
;
A
#
# COMPACT_ATOMS: atom_id res chain seq x y z
N MET A 1 -27.05 23.85 -4.94
CA MET A 1 -26.48 22.86 -5.89
C MET A 1 -25.06 22.59 -5.46
N LEU A 2 -24.63 21.33 -5.41
CA LEU A 2 -23.31 20.90 -4.89
C LEU A 2 -22.11 21.31 -5.77
N GLY A 3 -22.33 21.97 -6.90
CA GLY A 3 -21.24 22.45 -7.79
C GLY A 3 -20.48 21.33 -8.51
N ILE A 4 -21.00 20.10 -8.54
CA ILE A 4 -20.38 18.93 -9.16
C ILE A 4 -21.17 18.47 -10.39
N SER A 5 -20.47 17.91 -11.37
CA SER A 5 -21.01 17.29 -12.57
C SER A 5 -21.75 15.98 -12.26
N ARG A 6 -22.50 15.46 -13.24
CA ARG A 6 -23.15 14.14 -13.13
C ARG A 6 -22.15 13.01 -12.98
N PHE A 7 -20.99 13.11 -13.63
CA PHE A 7 -19.92 12.14 -13.52
C PHE A 7 -19.32 12.12 -12.11
N GLU A 8 -18.99 13.30 -11.57
CA GLU A 8 -18.50 13.45 -10.19
C GLU A 8 -19.51 12.97 -9.14
N LEU A 9 -20.81 13.18 -9.36
CA LEU A 9 -21.85 12.63 -8.48
C LEU A 9 -21.83 11.09 -8.46
N ARG A 10 -21.61 10.43 -9.62
CA ARG A 10 -21.46 8.98 -9.70
C ARG A 10 -20.20 8.50 -8.99
N LEU A 11 -19.07 9.20 -9.15
CA LEU A 11 -17.83 8.89 -8.43
C LEU A 11 -18.02 9.01 -6.92
N LEU A 12 -18.76 10.02 -6.45
CA LEU A 12 -19.04 10.19 -5.03
C LEU A 12 -19.91 9.05 -4.47
N GLN A 13 -20.94 8.63 -5.22
CA GLN A 13 -21.76 7.46 -4.86
C GLN A 13 -20.94 6.17 -4.81
N PHE A 14 -20.08 5.97 -5.82
CA PHE A 14 -19.17 4.83 -5.86
C PHE A 14 -18.16 4.86 -4.71
N PHE A 15 -17.64 6.03 -4.36
CA PHE A 15 -16.74 6.18 -3.21
C PHE A 15 -17.44 5.73 -1.91
N ASP A 16 -18.67 6.19 -1.68
CA ASP A 16 -19.44 5.85 -0.47
C ASP A 16 -19.76 4.34 -0.37
N GLN A 17 -20.06 3.70 -1.50
CA GLN A 17 -20.44 2.29 -1.55
C GLN A 17 -19.24 1.34 -1.49
N GLU A 18 -18.23 1.58 -2.33
CA GLU A 18 -17.13 0.63 -2.58
C GLU A 18 -15.82 1.07 -1.92
N CYS A 19 -15.43 2.34 -2.08
CA CYS A 19 -14.12 2.81 -1.61
C CYS A 19 -14.01 2.86 -0.08
N ILE A 20 -15.10 3.21 0.63
CA ILE A 20 -15.12 3.16 2.10
C ILE A 20 -14.91 1.72 2.60
N THR A 21 -15.51 0.73 1.94
CA THR A 21 -15.36 -0.68 2.28
C THR A 21 -13.91 -1.13 2.05
N LEU A 22 -13.28 -0.70 0.96
CA LEU A 22 -11.85 -0.96 0.69
C LEU A 22 -10.93 -0.32 1.74
N LEU A 23 -11.22 0.91 2.19
CA LEU A 23 -10.38 1.63 3.16
C LEU A 23 -10.56 1.13 4.60
N SER A 24 -11.76 0.65 4.95
CA SER A 24 -12.12 0.19 6.31
C SER A 24 -12.09 -1.33 6.47
N PHE A 25 -12.01 -2.06 5.36
CA PHE A 25 -12.20 -3.52 5.26
C PHE A 25 -13.55 -4.01 5.83
N GLY A 26 -14.51 -3.13 6.10
CA GLY A 26 -15.78 -3.47 6.75
C GLY A 26 -15.66 -3.99 8.19
N VAL A 27 -14.46 -3.92 8.79
CA VAL A 27 -14.16 -4.51 10.11
C VAL A 27 -14.11 -3.43 11.18
N ASN A 28 -13.49 -2.28 10.87
CA ASN A 28 -13.24 -1.25 11.87
C ASN A 28 -14.26 -0.12 11.83
N LYS A 29 -15.19 -0.15 12.79
CA LYS A 29 -16.23 0.89 12.93
C LYS A 29 -15.70 2.30 13.11
N GLY A 30 -14.50 2.48 13.69
CA GLY A 30 -13.89 3.79 13.88
C GLY A 30 -13.37 4.39 12.57
N ILE A 31 -12.65 3.58 11.79
CA ILE A 31 -12.20 3.94 10.44
C ILE A 31 -13.41 4.17 9.53
N GLU A 32 -14.37 3.25 9.53
CA GLU A 32 -15.59 3.36 8.75
C GLU A 32 -16.37 4.63 9.10
N LYS A 33 -16.56 4.94 10.39
CA LYS A 33 -17.25 6.15 10.83
C LYS A 33 -16.54 7.42 10.36
N ALA A 34 -15.20 7.44 10.42
CA ALA A 34 -14.42 8.58 9.96
C ALA A 34 -14.63 8.82 8.46
N TRP A 35 -14.55 7.78 7.63
CA TRP A 35 -14.75 7.89 6.18
C TRP A 35 -16.20 8.17 5.78
N ARG A 36 -17.17 7.56 6.47
CA ARG A 36 -18.60 7.66 6.13
C ARG A 36 -19.26 8.94 6.65
N TYR A 37 -18.78 9.52 7.75
CA TYR A 37 -19.44 10.66 8.39
C TYR A 37 -18.54 11.85 8.65
N GLY A 38 -17.24 11.66 8.87
CA GLY A 38 -16.30 12.78 9.10
C GLY A 38 -15.80 13.40 7.80
N VAL A 39 -15.22 12.57 6.91
CA VAL A 39 -14.63 13.03 5.64
C VAL A 39 -15.62 13.76 4.72
N PRO A 40 -16.92 13.35 4.61
CA PRO A 40 -17.88 14.06 3.77
C PRO A 40 -18.10 15.53 4.17
N GLY A 41 -17.90 15.89 5.46
CA GLY A 41 -17.93 17.28 5.88
C GLY A 41 -16.83 18.11 5.22
N LEU A 42 -15.63 17.55 5.09
CA LEU A 42 -14.49 18.20 4.45
C LEU A 42 -14.66 18.30 2.93
N PHE A 43 -15.30 17.31 2.29
CA PHE A 43 -15.52 17.30 0.84
C PHE A 43 -16.25 18.54 0.33
N LEU A 44 -17.20 19.06 1.11
CA LEU A 44 -17.97 20.26 0.75
C LEU A 44 -17.12 21.53 0.84
N GLU A 45 -16.12 21.54 1.71
CA GLU A 45 -15.34 22.73 2.07
C GLU A 45 -13.93 22.76 1.47
N SER A 46 -13.48 21.65 0.91
CA SER A 46 -12.09 21.41 0.51
C SER A 46 -12.00 20.88 -0.92
N GLU A 47 -11.44 21.68 -1.81
CA GLU A 47 -11.11 21.23 -3.18
C GLU A 47 -10.04 20.14 -3.16
N LEU A 48 -9.06 20.21 -2.26
CA LEU A 48 -8.04 19.16 -2.11
C LEU A 48 -8.67 17.81 -1.76
N THR A 49 -9.56 17.80 -0.76
CA THR A 49 -10.26 16.58 -0.35
C THR A 49 -11.14 16.04 -1.47
N ARG A 50 -11.83 16.93 -2.19
CA ARG A 50 -12.67 16.59 -3.34
C ARG A 50 -11.87 15.92 -4.45
N SER A 51 -10.78 16.53 -4.90
CA SER A 51 -9.91 15.96 -5.94
C SER A 51 -9.31 14.63 -5.50
N ALA A 52 -8.90 14.50 -4.23
CA ALA A 52 -8.33 13.25 -3.72
C ALA A 52 -9.38 12.10 -3.71
N MET A 53 -10.60 12.40 -3.27
CA MET A 53 -11.70 11.43 -3.29
C MET A 53 -12.07 11.03 -4.72
N PHE A 54 -12.18 11.99 -5.64
CA PHE A 54 -12.49 11.69 -7.04
C PHE A 54 -11.37 10.91 -7.73
N SER A 55 -10.11 11.27 -7.49
CA SER A 55 -8.96 10.54 -8.02
C SER A 55 -8.99 9.07 -7.58
N PHE A 56 -9.14 8.82 -6.27
CA PHE A 56 -9.19 7.46 -5.75
C PHE A 56 -10.42 6.68 -6.23
N ALA A 57 -11.60 7.32 -6.25
CA ALA A 57 -12.83 6.71 -6.75
C ALA A 57 -12.72 6.35 -8.23
N ALA A 58 -12.19 7.25 -9.06
CA ALA A 58 -12.09 7.07 -10.50
C ALA A 58 -11.07 5.97 -10.86
N MET A 59 -9.92 5.92 -10.17
CA MET A 59 -8.98 4.81 -10.30
C MET A 59 -9.67 3.49 -9.94
N THR A 60 -10.27 3.41 -8.76
CA THR A 60 -10.95 2.19 -8.27
C THR A 60 -12.08 1.76 -9.20
N LEU A 61 -12.82 2.70 -9.76
CA LEU A 61 -13.91 2.44 -10.70
C LEU A 61 -13.39 1.91 -12.04
N THR A 62 -12.29 2.48 -12.55
CA THR A 62 -11.63 2.03 -13.79
C THR A 62 -11.26 0.55 -13.72
N LEU A 63 -11.03 0.03 -12.51
CA LEU A 63 -10.66 -1.36 -12.24
C LEU A 63 -11.86 -2.31 -12.14
N GLY A 64 -13.03 -1.80 -11.73
CA GLY A 64 -14.28 -2.55 -11.72
C GLY A 64 -14.93 -2.70 -13.10
N ILE A 65 -14.37 -2.01 -14.10
CA ILE A 65 -14.84 -2.00 -15.48
C ILE A 65 -13.91 -2.93 -16.28
N ASP A 66 -14.37 -4.14 -16.60
CA ASP A 66 -13.65 -5.03 -17.52
C ASP A 66 -13.66 -4.40 -18.92
N LEU A 67 -12.53 -3.82 -19.33
CA LEU A 67 -12.31 -3.22 -20.65
C LEU A 67 -12.73 -4.14 -21.81
N ASN A 68 -12.57 -5.47 -21.67
CA ASN A 68 -13.00 -6.42 -22.71
C ASN A 68 -14.52 -6.58 -22.74
N MET A 69 -15.17 -6.53 -21.57
CA MET A 69 -16.63 -6.54 -21.45
C MET A 69 -17.23 -5.23 -21.97
N VAL A 70 -16.58 -4.09 -21.74
CA VAL A 70 -16.99 -2.78 -22.29
C VAL A 70 -16.87 -2.76 -23.81
N GLN A 71 -15.76 -3.26 -24.36
CA GLN A 71 -15.56 -3.37 -25.81
C GLN A 71 -16.58 -4.32 -26.46
N GLY A 72 -16.97 -5.40 -25.76
CA GLY A 72 -18.01 -6.33 -26.22
C GLY A 72 -19.44 -5.76 -26.15
N LEU A 73 -19.72 -4.88 -25.19
CA LEU A 73 -21.02 -4.21 -25.02
C LEU A 73 -21.20 -2.98 -25.93
N ASP A 74 -20.11 -2.28 -26.25
CA ASP A 74 -20.14 -1.15 -27.20
C ASP A 74 -20.43 -1.58 -28.63
N ALA A 75 -20.18 -2.85 -28.99
CA ALA A 75 -20.62 -3.41 -30.26
C ALA A 75 -22.15 -3.51 -30.41
N ALA A 76 -22.92 -3.25 -29.35
CA ALA A 76 -24.38 -3.39 -29.33
C ALA A 76 -25.19 -2.08 -29.41
N GLU A 77 -24.54 -0.90 -29.47
CA GLU A 77 -25.19 0.44 -29.57
C GLU A 77 -26.44 0.60 -28.65
N ASP A 78 -26.33 0.28 -27.36
CA ASP A 78 -27.40 0.51 -26.38
C ASP A 78 -27.15 1.84 -25.62
N GLU A 79 -28.18 2.67 -25.39
CA GLU A 79 -28.11 3.87 -24.54
C GLU A 79 -27.70 3.54 -23.08
N ARG A 80 -27.79 2.26 -22.69
CA ARG A 80 -27.31 1.72 -21.41
C ARG A 80 -25.88 1.20 -21.46
N SER A 81 -25.13 1.41 -22.55
CA SER A 81 -23.74 0.93 -22.64
C SER A 81 -22.88 1.50 -21.52
N LEU A 82 -21.96 0.68 -21.02
CA LEU A 82 -21.01 1.07 -19.99
C LEU A 82 -20.12 2.25 -20.46
N ALA A 83 -19.86 2.38 -21.76
CA ALA A 83 -19.13 3.53 -22.29
C ALA A 83 -19.91 4.84 -22.16
N HIS A 84 -21.24 4.83 -22.29
CA HIS A 84 -22.08 5.99 -21.99
C HIS A 84 -22.30 6.20 -20.48
N MET A 85 -22.34 5.12 -19.68
CA MET A 85 -22.50 5.22 -18.22
C MET A 85 -21.24 5.69 -17.49
N TYR A 86 -20.06 5.33 -17.98
CA TYR A 86 -18.78 5.62 -17.33
C TYR A 86 -17.85 6.50 -18.16
N ASN A 87 -18.34 6.99 -19.31
CA ASN A 87 -17.61 7.88 -20.20
C ASN A 87 -16.24 7.30 -20.61
N ILE A 88 -16.24 6.06 -21.09
CA ILE A 88 -15.00 5.32 -21.39
C ILE A 88 -14.48 5.60 -22.81
N ASN A 89 -15.23 6.38 -23.61
CA ASN A 89 -14.81 6.78 -24.95
C ASN A 89 -13.46 7.51 -24.88
N LEU A 90 -12.41 6.90 -25.44
CA LEU A 90 -11.04 7.43 -25.42
C LEU A 90 -10.93 8.80 -26.12
N ASP A 91 -11.82 9.07 -27.08
CA ASP A 91 -11.88 10.33 -27.81
C ASP A 91 -12.65 11.43 -27.06
N ASP A 92 -13.31 11.11 -25.94
CA ASP A 92 -13.93 12.11 -25.06
C ASP A 92 -12.86 12.72 -24.13
N PRO A 93 -12.66 14.05 -24.15
CA PRO A 93 -11.76 14.73 -23.21
C PRO A 93 -12.19 14.60 -21.74
N ASN A 94 -13.42 14.14 -21.47
CA ASN A 94 -13.92 13.79 -20.14
C ASN A 94 -13.93 12.29 -19.88
N ASN A 95 -13.06 11.52 -20.52
CA ASN A 95 -12.96 10.09 -20.25
C ASN A 95 -12.39 9.81 -18.85
N ILE A 96 -12.75 8.65 -18.30
CA ILE A 96 -12.40 8.28 -16.92
C ILE A 96 -10.89 8.29 -16.66
N TYR A 97 -10.07 7.87 -17.62
CA TYR A 97 -8.61 7.86 -17.50
C TYR A 97 -8.06 9.29 -17.39
N THR A 98 -8.43 10.16 -18.33
CA THR A 98 -8.03 11.57 -18.37
C THR A 98 -8.45 12.28 -17.08
N LYS A 99 -9.71 12.08 -16.65
CA LYS A 99 -10.22 12.65 -15.41
C LYS A 99 -9.52 12.10 -14.18
N THR A 100 -9.21 10.81 -14.13
CA THR A 100 -8.46 10.19 -13.02
C THR A 100 -7.08 10.84 -12.89
N THR A 101 -6.34 10.96 -14.00
CA THR A 101 -5.02 11.59 -14.02
C THR A 101 -5.11 13.09 -13.68
N GLU A 102 -6.10 13.82 -14.21
CA GLU A 102 -6.33 15.23 -13.87
C GLU A 102 -6.57 15.42 -12.38
N TYR A 103 -7.50 14.66 -11.78
CA TYR A 103 -7.78 14.74 -10.34
C TYR A 103 -6.56 14.36 -9.52
N PHE A 104 -5.82 13.32 -9.91
CA PHE A 104 -4.61 12.90 -9.21
C PHE A 104 -3.53 13.99 -9.23
N MET A 105 -3.24 14.56 -10.40
CA MET A 105 -2.24 15.62 -10.55
C MET A 105 -2.65 16.90 -9.81
N ASP A 106 -3.94 17.25 -9.84
CA ASP A 106 -4.49 18.37 -9.06
C ASP A 106 -4.34 18.13 -7.55
N THR A 107 -4.63 16.92 -7.06
CA THR A 107 -4.38 16.54 -5.66
C THR A 107 -2.91 16.70 -5.29
N ILE A 108 -1.98 16.16 -6.09
CA ILE A 108 -0.54 16.28 -5.82
C ILE A 108 -0.10 17.74 -5.79
N GLY A 109 -0.54 18.54 -6.78
CA GLY A 109 -0.22 19.96 -6.86
C GLY A 109 -0.72 20.74 -5.65
N ARG A 110 -1.97 20.50 -5.24
CA ARG A 110 -2.58 21.15 -4.07
C ARG A 110 -1.94 20.72 -2.76
N THR A 111 -1.65 19.44 -2.57
CA THR A 111 -0.93 18.94 -1.38
C THR A 111 0.44 19.60 -1.28
N LYS A 112 1.23 19.64 -2.37
CA LYS A 112 2.54 20.30 -2.38
C LYS A 112 2.45 21.79 -2.02
N ASN A 113 1.50 22.50 -2.62
CA ASN A 113 1.29 23.93 -2.33
C ASN A 113 0.90 24.16 -0.87
N LEU A 114 0.01 23.34 -0.33
CA LEU A 114 -0.46 23.47 1.05
C LEU A 114 0.66 23.15 2.06
N ILE A 115 1.50 22.16 1.78
CA ILE A 115 2.71 21.86 2.58
C ILE A 115 3.69 23.05 2.52
N ALA A 116 4.01 23.54 1.32
CA ALA A 116 4.94 24.66 1.15
C ALA A 116 4.48 25.93 1.89
N LEU A 117 3.19 26.24 1.84
CA LEU A 117 2.60 27.36 2.59
C LEU A 117 2.70 27.16 4.11
N SER A 118 2.64 25.92 4.57
CA SER A 118 2.67 25.55 5.98
C SER A 118 4.09 25.42 6.55
N ASP A 119 5.11 25.33 5.69
CA ASP A 119 6.54 25.26 6.04
C ASP A 119 7.26 26.62 5.98
N SER A 120 6.62 27.66 5.44
CA SER A 120 7.19 29.02 5.49
C SER A 120 7.27 29.54 6.93
N ASP A 121 8.42 30.13 7.31
CA ASP A 121 8.77 30.53 8.70
C ASP A 121 7.71 31.43 9.38
N ASP A 122 6.93 32.20 8.62
CA ASP A 122 5.84 33.04 9.15
C ASP A 122 4.51 32.29 9.39
N ASN A 123 4.32 31.07 8.84
CA ASN A 123 3.03 30.34 8.79
C ASN A 123 3.07 28.90 9.34
N SER A 124 4.05 28.55 10.18
CA SER A 124 4.09 27.25 10.89
C SER A 124 2.82 26.92 11.71
N GLN A 125 1.94 27.91 11.91
CA GLN A 125 0.60 27.77 12.48
C GLN A 125 -0.40 27.01 11.58
N ASN A 126 -0.15 26.85 10.28
CA ASN A 126 -1.11 26.20 9.37
C ASN A 126 -1.29 24.69 9.63
N PHE A 127 -0.27 23.97 10.09
CA PHE A 127 -0.46 22.57 10.54
C PHE A 127 -1.29 22.46 11.82
N GLN A 128 -1.45 23.56 12.57
CA GLN A 128 -2.32 23.63 13.75
C GLN A 128 -3.77 23.96 13.38
N ASP A 129 -4.03 24.46 12.17
CA ASP A 129 -5.39 24.68 11.67
C ASP A 129 -6.08 23.30 11.51
N PRO A 130 -7.19 23.05 12.24
CA PRO A 130 -7.94 21.80 12.11
C PRO A 130 -8.40 21.48 10.70
N LYS A 131 -8.72 22.48 9.87
CA LYS A 131 -9.12 22.24 8.49
C LYS A 131 -7.93 21.70 7.68
N VAL A 132 -6.82 22.43 7.65
CA VAL A 132 -5.60 22.06 6.91
C VAL A 132 -5.07 20.69 7.36
N ALA A 133 -5.00 20.45 8.68
CA ALA A 133 -4.51 19.19 9.22
C ALA A 133 -5.36 17.99 8.76
N LYS A 134 -6.68 18.16 8.71
CA LYS A 134 -7.61 17.13 8.22
C LYS A 134 -7.46 16.91 6.71
N GLU A 135 -7.42 17.97 5.91
CA GLU A 135 -7.25 17.90 4.45
C GLU A 135 -5.94 17.21 4.05
N LEU A 136 -4.83 17.58 4.70
CA LEU A 136 -3.53 16.95 4.48
C LEU A 136 -3.53 15.48 4.90
N THR A 137 -4.23 15.12 5.96
CA THR A 137 -4.32 13.71 6.39
C THR A 137 -5.13 12.88 5.40
N VAL A 138 -6.31 13.34 4.99
CA VAL A 138 -7.16 12.63 4.04
C VAL A 138 -6.47 12.48 2.68
N SER A 139 -5.92 13.58 2.15
CA SER A 139 -5.19 13.54 0.88
C SER A 139 -3.98 12.62 0.94
N SER A 140 -3.19 12.65 2.02
CA SER A 140 -2.03 11.76 2.19
C SER A 140 -2.43 10.28 2.17
N VAL A 141 -3.51 9.90 2.86
CA VAL A 141 -3.98 8.51 2.85
C VAL A 141 -4.45 8.09 1.46
N LEU A 142 -5.22 8.94 0.77
CA LEU A 142 -5.74 8.61 -0.56
C LEU A 142 -4.65 8.58 -1.62
N VAL A 143 -3.68 9.51 -1.58
CA VAL A 143 -2.53 9.53 -2.50
C VAL A 143 -1.65 8.29 -2.32
N PHE A 144 -1.36 7.91 -1.07
CA PHE A 144 -0.58 6.68 -0.82
C PHE A 144 -1.33 5.45 -1.34
N SER A 145 -2.61 5.31 -0.99
CA SER A 145 -3.43 4.19 -1.46
C SER A 145 -3.57 4.15 -2.97
N TYR A 146 -3.68 5.32 -3.63
CA TYR A 146 -3.65 5.41 -5.08
C TYR A 146 -2.36 4.80 -5.62
N LEU A 147 -1.21 5.37 -5.26
CA LEU A 147 0.09 4.98 -5.85
C LEU A 147 0.49 3.54 -5.55
N ALA A 148 0.14 3.03 -4.38
CA ALA A 148 0.50 1.69 -3.95
C ALA A 148 -0.41 0.60 -4.55
N LEU A 149 -1.63 0.95 -4.97
CA LEU A 149 -2.56 0.03 -5.62
C LEU A 149 -2.65 0.22 -7.14
N ASP A 150 -2.11 1.34 -7.64
CA ASP A 150 -2.13 1.77 -9.03
C ASP A 150 -1.60 0.68 -9.98
N PRO A 151 -2.37 0.32 -11.01
CA PRO A 151 -1.95 -0.72 -11.96
C PRO A 151 -1.14 -0.18 -13.14
N ASP A 152 -1.17 1.13 -13.35
CA ASP A 152 -0.49 1.80 -14.44
C ASP A 152 1.02 1.98 -14.16
N ARG A 153 1.43 1.71 -12.92
CA ARG A 153 2.82 1.72 -12.44
C ARG A 153 3.42 3.11 -12.60
N LEU A 154 2.67 4.13 -12.16
CA LEU A 154 3.09 5.53 -12.23
C LEU A 154 4.47 5.77 -11.59
N ILE A 155 4.79 5.03 -10.52
CA ILE A 155 6.09 5.07 -9.86
C ILE A 155 6.56 3.66 -9.47
N PRO A 156 7.88 3.39 -9.45
CA PRO A 156 8.40 2.14 -8.89
C PRO A 156 8.28 2.12 -7.36
N LEU A 157 8.45 0.92 -6.77
CA LEU A 157 8.52 0.80 -5.30
C LEU A 157 9.70 1.64 -4.76
N ILE A 158 10.85 1.49 -5.42
CA ILE A 158 12.08 2.20 -5.11
C ILE A 158 12.83 2.47 -6.41
N ASP A 159 13.34 3.69 -6.56
CA ASP A 159 14.29 4.04 -7.59
C ASP A 159 15.67 4.21 -6.97
N PHE A 160 16.54 3.22 -7.16
CA PHE A 160 17.88 3.22 -6.59
C PHE A 160 18.77 4.36 -7.11
N THR A 161 18.43 4.99 -8.24
CA THR A 161 19.18 6.14 -8.76
C THR A 161 18.80 7.45 -8.06
N ARG A 162 17.60 7.48 -7.44
CA ARG A 162 16.97 8.69 -6.88
C ARG A 162 16.75 9.80 -7.93
N GLU A 163 16.76 9.47 -9.21
CA GLU A 163 16.50 10.44 -10.29
C GLU A 163 14.99 10.68 -10.48
N SER A 164 14.18 9.69 -10.15
CA SER A 164 12.72 9.75 -10.21
C SER A 164 12.07 9.63 -8.82
N THR A 165 10.77 9.92 -8.77
CA THR A 165 9.96 9.72 -7.56
C THR A 165 9.59 8.25 -7.42
N ASP A 166 9.75 7.70 -6.23
CA ASP A 166 9.36 6.33 -5.91
C ASP A 166 8.48 6.26 -4.64
N LEU A 167 7.85 5.11 -4.43
CA LEU A 167 6.89 4.92 -3.35
C LEU A 167 7.54 5.00 -1.96
N VAL A 168 8.81 4.61 -1.79
CA VAL A 168 9.56 4.74 -0.53
C VAL A 168 9.77 6.23 -0.17
N GLN A 169 10.12 7.08 -1.14
CA GLN A 169 10.24 8.53 -0.94
C GLN A 169 8.89 9.16 -0.62
N VAL A 170 7.84 8.80 -1.36
CA VAL A 170 6.48 9.30 -1.13
C VAL A 170 5.98 8.91 0.26
N ALA A 171 6.21 7.67 0.69
CA ALA A 171 5.85 7.19 2.02
C ALA A 171 6.53 8.00 3.14
N LYS A 172 7.79 8.39 2.95
CA LYS A 172 8.53 9.26 3.89
C LYS A 172 7.84 10.63 4.04
N GLY A 173 7.54 11.29 2.93
CA GLY A 173 6.89 12.60 2.93
C GLY A 173 5.47 12.57 3.54
N ILE A 174 4.72 11.53 3.21
CA ILE A 174 3.37 11.29 3.76
C ILE A 174 3.43 11.04 5.27
N ARG A 175 4.37 10.19 5.74
CA ARG A 175 4.59 9.97 7.18
C ARG A 175 4.86 11.29 7.90
N HIS A 176 5.77 12.09 7.38
CA HIS A 176 6.11 13.39 7.97
C HIS A 176 4.87 14.28 8.11
N THR A 177 4.09 14.39 7.03
CA THR A 177 2.85 15.17 7.00
C THR A 177 1.83 14.67 8.03
N ILE A 178 1.53 13.37 8.03
CA ILE A 178 0.57 12.75 8.97
C ILE A 178 1.02 12.94 10.42
N MET A 179 2.31 12.78 10.72
CA MET A 179 2.83 12.96 12.08
C MET A 179 2.63 14.39 12.59
N ARG A 180 2.80 15.40 11.74
CA ARG A 180 2.54 16.80 12.08
C ARG A 180 1.05 17.10 12.29
N CYS A 181 0.17 16.48 11.48
CA CYS A 181 -1.28 16.65 11.61
C CYS A 181 -1.89 15.86 12.78
N THR A 182 -1.21 14.82 13.27
CA THR A 182 -1.77 13.87 14.23
C THR A 182 -2.33 14.51 15.51
N PRO A 183 -1.63 15.44 16.20
CA PRO A 183 -2.13 16.04 17.44
C PRO A 183 -3.52 16.68 17.30
N ILE A 184 -3.79 17.25 16.12
CA ILE A 184 -5.06 17.92 15.79
C ILE A 184 -6.11 16.91 15.34
N VAL A 185 -5.74 16.01 14.42
CA VAL A 185 -6.68 15.09 13.78
C VAL A 185 -7.17 13.99 14.72
N GLN A 186 -6.32 13.50 15.63
CA GLN A 186 -6.65 12.39 16.52
C GLN A 186 -7.89 12.65 17.39
N ASN A 187 -8.13 13.91 17.77
CA ASN A 187 -9.27 14.32 18.59
C ASN A 187 -10.47 14.85 17.77
N SER A 188 -10.43 14.68 16.46
CA SER A 188 -11.48 15.15 15.55
C SER A 188 -12.43 14.05 15.10
N ASP A 189 -13.47 14.44 14.36
CA ASP A 189 -14.45 13.58 13.70
C ASP A 189 -13.84 12.59 12.70
N ILE A 190 -12.65 12.88 12.16
CA ILE A 190 -11.90 11.97 11.29
C ILE A 190 -10.74 11.24 12.02
N GLY A 191 -10.65 11.35 13.35
CA GLY A 191 -9.57 10.74 14.14
C GLY A 191 -9.44 9.22 13.95
N GLY A 192 -10.53 8.55 13.56
CA GLY A 192 -10.53 7.13 13.18
C GLY A 192 -9.59 6.79 12.01
N ILE A 193 -9.18 7.73 11.16
CA ILE A 193 -8.19 7.47 10.10
C ILE A 193 -6.79 7.16 10.67
N LEU A 194 -6.52 7.65 11.89
CA LEU A 194 -5.26 7.48 12.63
C LEU A 194 -5.27 6.30 13.61
N PHE A 195 -6.23 5.38 13.49
CA PHE A 195 -6.58 4.32 14.45
C PHE A 195 -5.41 3.45 14.99
N PHE A 196 -4.30 3.34 14.25
CA PHE A 196 -3.22 2.38 14.53
C PHE A 196 -2.24 2.80 15.64
N LYS A 197 -2.45 3.94 16.31
CA LYS A 197 -1.62 4.34 17.47
C LYS A 197 -1.91 3.54 18.75
N ALA A 198 -2.93 2.70 18.78
CA ALA A 198 -3.39 2.03 20.00
C ALA A 198 -2.64 0.72 20.37
N LEU A 199 -1.64 0.29 19.60
CA LEU A 199 -0.92 -0.96 19.85
C LEU A 199 -0.09 -0.96 21.15
N GLY A 200 0.32 0.21 21.66
CA GLY A 200 1.19 0.32 22.84
C GLY A 200 0.59 -0.11 24.19
N LYS A 201 -0.62 -0.68 24.22
CA LYS A 201 -1.28 -1.19 25.44
C LYS A 201 -1.51 -2.70 25.44
N ILE A 202 -1.19 -3.40 24.36
CA ILE A 202 -1.39 -4.85 24.21
C ILE A 202 -0.01 -5.50 24.17
N ASP A 203 0.12 -6.68 24.79
CA ASP A 203 1.36 -7.44 24.80
C ASP A 203 1.78 -7.79 23.37
N GLN A 204 2.76 -7.04 22.87
CA GLN A 204 3.34 -7.25 21.55
C GLN A 204 4.31 -8.45 21.61
N PRO A 205 4.40 -9.26 20.54
CA PRO A 205 5.42 -10.31 20.45
C PRO A 205 6.84 -9.73 20.61
N ASP A 206 7.70 -10.44 21.33
CA ASP A 206 9.14 -10.17 21.34
C ASP A 206 9.76 -10.79 20.08
N LEU A 207 10.53 -10.01 19.32
CA LEU A 207 11.22 -10.48 18.13
C LEU A 207 12.08 -11.72 18.42
N LYS A 208 12.76 -11.76 19.57
CA LYS A 208 13.64 -12.88 19.96
C LYS A 208 12.88 -14.19 20.16
N LEU A 209 11.60 -14.11 20.50
CA LEU A 209 10.73 -15.26 20.78
C LEU A 209 9.65 -15.45 19.69
N CYS A 210 9.64 -14.62 18.65
CA CYS A 210 8.63 -14.65 17.60
C CYS A 210 8.74 -15.94 16.78
N GLU A 211 7.62 -16.64 16.61
CA GLU A 211 7.52 -17.89 15.85
C GLU A 211 6.86 -17.68 14.47
N TYR A 212 6.61 -16.43 14.05
CA TYR A 212 5.97 -16.18 12.76
C TYR A 212 6.95 -16.61 11.65
N PRO A 213 6.59 -17.54 10.74
CA PRO A 213 7.55 -18.21 9.87
C PRO A 213 8.49 -17.27 9.11
N VAL A 214 7.91 -16.23 8.49
CA VAL A 214 8.65 -15.23 7.71
C VAL A 214 9.55 -14.35 8.60
N ILE A 215 9.09 -13.99 9.79
CA ILE A 215 9.86 -13.16 10.74
C ILE A 215 10.99 -13.97 11.37
N ALA A 216 10.72 -15.21 11.77
CA ALA A 216 11.71 -16.12 12.32
C ALA A 216 12.85 -16.35 11.30
N SER A 217 12.52 -16.59 10.03
CA SER A 217 13.54 -16.74 8.98
C SER A 217 14.40 -15.49 8.80
N LEU A 218 13.80 -14.29 8.82
CA LEU A 218 14.55 -13.03 8.75
C LEU A 218 15.45 -12.83 9.98
N ARG A 219 14.92 -13.05 11.18
CA ARG A 219 15.65 -12.90 12.43
C ARG A 219 16.83 -13.85 12.50
N ASP A 220 16.60 -15.13 12.23
CA ASP A 220 17.63 -16.16 12.37
C ASP A 220 18.79 -15.93 11.39
N GLU A 221 18.49 -15.46 10.17
CA GLU A 221 19.51 -15.06 9.22
C GLU A 221 20.26 -13.80 9.68
N LEU A 222 19.55 -12.78 10.17
CA LEU A 222 20.19 -11.56 10.68
C LEU A 222 21.17 -11.88 11.82
N TYR A 223 20.76 -12.69 12.80
CA TYR A 223 21.62 -13.10 13.92
C TYR A 223 22.76 -14.03 13.48
N SER A 224 22.61 -14.78 12.39
CA SER A 224 23.71 -15.57 11.83
C SER A 224 24.82 -14.73 11.17
N LEU A 225 24.52 -13.46 10.85
CA LEU A 225 25.49 -12.51 10.29
C LEU A 225 26.33 -11.82 11.39
N GLU A 226 26.02 -12.01 12.67
CA GLU A 226 26.84 -11.50 13.77
C GLU A 226 28.20 -12.22 13.79
N THR A 227 29.29 -11.46 13.68
CA THR A 227 30.68 -11.96 13.79
C THR A 227 31.32 -11.46 15.08
N ASP A 228 32.29 -12.17 15.67
CA ASP A 228 32.89 -11.79 16.97
C ASP A 228 33.65 -10.44 16.98
N GLU A 229 33.95 -9.84 15.83
CA GLU A 229 34.65 -8.55 15.70
C GLU A 229 33.78 -7.51 14.95
N LEU A 230 32.72 -6.99 15.59
CA LEU A 230 31.87 -5.96 14.96
C LEU A 230 32.45 -4.56 15.16
N SER A 231 32.72 -3.88 14.04
CA SER A 231 32.92 -2.42 14.05
C SER A 231 31.63 -1.71 14.46
N THR A 232 31.74 -0.48 14.98
CA THR A 232 30.58 0.33 15.38
C THR A 232 29.57 0.52 14.25
N ASP A 233 30.04 0.62 13.01
CA ASP A 233 29.18 0.79 11.83
C ASP A 233 28.32 -0.47 11.59
N ILE A 234 28.90 -1.66 11.68
CA ILE A 234 28.16 -2.93 11.48
C ILE A 234 27.12 -3.12 12.59
N ILE A 235 27.42 -2.74 13.84
CA ILE A 235 26.45 -2.78 14.95
C ILE A 235 25.27 -1.85 14.65
N GLN A 236 25.53 -0.65 14.15
CA GLN A 236 24.47 0.29 13.78
C GLN A 236 23.62 -0.24 12.64
N GLU A 237 24.24 -0.78 11.59
CA GLU A 237 23.53 -1.40 10.47
C GLU A 237 22.65 -2.57 10.95
N HIS A 238 23.20 -3.46 11.79
CA HIS A 238 22.47 -4.57 12.39
C HIS A 238 21.25 -4.09 13.19
N ASN A 239 21.41 -3.09 14.06
CA ASN A 239 20.31 -2.53 14.84
C ASN A 239 19.20 -1.93 13.96
N VAL A 240 19.56 -1.27 12.86
CA VAL A 240 18.61 -0.71 11.90
C VAL A 240 17.81 -1.81 11.20
N LEU A 241 18.47 -2.92 10.85
CA LEU A 241 17.81 -4.09 10.25
C LEU A 241 16.90 -4.79 11.27
N GLU A 242 17.35 -4.97 12.51
CA GLU A 242 16.55 -5.55 13.59
C GLU A 242 15.29 -4.72 13.88
N GLU A 243 15.42 -3.38 13.99
CA GLU A 243 14.29 -2.47 14.15
C GLU A 243 13.29 -2.60 12.98
N SER A 244 13.81 -2.76 11.76
CA SER A 244 12.98 -2.89 10.57
C SER A 244 12.22 -4.22 10.52
N ILE A 245 12.84 -5.33 10.95
CA ILE A 245 12.15 -6.61 11.12
C ILE A 245 11.10 -6.51 12.23
N ASN A 246 11.45 -5.90 13.35
CA ASN A 246 10.51 -5.70 14.47
C ASN A 246 9.28 -4.88 14.03
N GLY A 247 9.48 -3.83 13.22
CA GLY A 247 8.38 -3.06 12.63
C GLY A 247 7.49 -3.90 11.72
N LEU A 248 8.07 -4.82 10.94
CA LEU A 248 7.31 -5.73 10.06
C LEU A 248 6.53 -6.75 10.88
N MET A 249 7.14 -7.34 11.91
CA MET A 249 6.49 -8.23 12.87
C MET A 249 5.31 -7.55 13.56
N THR A 250 5.50 -6.31 14.03
CA THR A 250 4.44 -5.50 14.64
C THR A 250 3.27 -5.29 13.68
N SER A 251 3.58 -5.12 12.39
CA SER A 251 2.58 -4.92 11.34
C SER A 251 1.80 -6.21 11.06
N ILE A 252 2.46 -7.36 11.03
CA ILE A 252 1.81 -8.69 10.91
C ILE A 252 0.91 -8.94 12.12
N TRP A 253 1.41 -8.74 13.34
CA TRP A 253 0.64 -8.87 14.56
C TRP A 253 -0.55 -7.89 14.60
N GLY A 254 -0.37 -6.67 14.11
CA GLY A 254 -1.45 -5.70 13.94
C GLY A 254 -2.59 -6.24 13.09
N CYS A 255 -2.32 -7.07 12.07
CA CYS A 255 -3.36 -7.68 11.24
C CYS A 255 -4.27 -8.60 12.06
N GLU A 256 -3.69 -9.36 13.00
CA GLU A 256 -4.45 -10.19 13.94
C GLU A 256 -5.26 -9.33 14.91
N ILE A 257 -4.67 -8.30 15.52
CA ILE A 257 -5.36 -7.46 16.51
C ILE A 257 -6.50 -6.69 15.89
N TYR A 258 -6.26 -6.11 14.71
CA TYR A 258 -7.22 -5.25 14.04
C TYR A 258 -8.17 -6.02 13.13
N LYS A 259 -7.87 -7.29 12.81
CA LYS A 259 -8.66 -8.20 11.98
C LYS A 259 -8.74 -7.79 10.50
N PHE A 260 -7.75 -7.06 9.99
CA PHE A 260 -7.60 -6.69 8.57
C PHE A 260 -6.14 -6.30 8.25
N PRO A 261 -5.70 -6.29 6.97
CA PRO A 261 -4.29 -6.31 6.62
C PRO A 261 -3.63 -4.92 6.48
N VAL A 262 -4.34 -3.81 6.71
CA VAL A 262 -3.79 -2.45 6.57
C VAL A 262 -2.57 -2.15 7.46
N PRO A 263 -2.42 -2.71 8.68
CA PRO A 263 -1.18 -2.56 9.45
C PRO A 263 0.05 -2.95 8.65
N LEU A 264 -0.01 -4.08 7.92
CA LEU A 264 1.03 -4.49 6.99
C LEU A 264 1.24 -3.44 5.90
N PHE A 265 0.18 -3.03 5.19
CA PHE A 265 0.26 -2.01 4.13
C PHE A 265 0.95 -0.70 4.58
N ARG A 266 0.75 -0.30 5.83
CA ARG A 266 1.34 0.92 6.41
C ARG A 266 2.81 0.79 6.82
N TYR A 267 3.40 -0.40 6.79
CA TYR A 267 4.80 -0.61 7.19
C TYR A 267 5.78 0.37 6.50
N LEU A 268 5.60 0.63 5.20
CA LEU A 268 6.46 1.56 4.44
C LEU A 268 6.43 3.00 5.00
N MET A 269 5.34 3.39 5.65
CA MET A 269 5.21 4.70 6.31
C MET A 269 5.90 4.73 7.67
N ILE A 270 6.29 3.62 8.27
CA ILE A 270 6.85 3.60 9.64
C ILE A 270 8.33 3.22 9.70
N ILE A 271 8.91 2.69 8.61
CA ILE A 271 10.36 2.42 8.54
C ILE A 271 11.19 3.68 8.84
N SER A 272 12.37 3.49 9.42
CA SER A 272 13.31 4.54 9.79
C SER A 272 14.01 5.14 8.56
N ASP A 273 14.62 6.32 8.72
CA ASP A 273 15.35 6.95 7.61
C ASP A 273 16.67 6.22 7.34
N GLU A 274 17.29 5.70 8.40
CA GLU A 274 18.48 4.87 8.37
C GLU A 274 18.24 3.61 7.53
N PHE A 275 17.10 2.94 7.70
CA PHE A 275 16.75 1.79 6.87
C PHE A 275 16.52 2.18 5.41
N ARG A 276 15.90 3.34 5.15
CA ARG A 276 15.76 3.86 3.78
C ARG A 276 17.13 4.06 3.14
N GLU A 277 18.09 4.63 3.84
CA GLU A 277 19.46 4.79 3.33
C GLU A 277 20.11 3.43 2.99
N LEU A 278 19.90 2.39 3.80
CA LEU A 278 20.36 1.03 3.48
C LEU A 278 19.72 0.49 2.19
N LEU A 279 18.42 0.73 1.97
CA LEU A 279 17.74 0.35 0.73
C LEU A 279 18.38 1.02 -0.49
N TYR A 280 18.60 2.34 -0.45
CA TYR A 280 19.20 3.07 -1.57
C TYR A 280 20.67 2.69 -1.82
N LYS A 281 21.40 2.31 -0.77
CA LYS A 281 22.74 1.72 -0.87
C LYS A 281 22.74 0.30 -1.42
N LYS A 282 21.57 -0.28 -1.72
CA LYS A 282 21.39 -1.68 -2.14
C LYS A 282 22.00 -2.67 -1.16
N HIS A 283 21.91 -2.38 0.14
CA HIS A 283 22.32 -3.32 1.18
C HIS A 283 21.49 -4.61 1.03
N MET A 284 22.15 -5.75 0.78
CA MET A 284 21.50 -7.00 0.33
C MET A 284 20.36 -7.43 1.27
N PHE A 285 20.61 -7.37 2.57
CA PHE A 285 19.60 -7.77 3.54
C PHE A 285 18.43 -6.77 3.64
N ALA A 286 18.69 -5.48 3.43
CA ALA A 286 17.63 -4.45 3.48
C ALA A 286 16.70 -4.59 2.28
N ILE A 287 17.26 -4.77 1.07
CA ILE A 287 16.47 -4.98 -0.14
C ILE A 287 15.69 -6.30 -0.09
N ARG A 288 16.18 -7.31 0.64
CA ARG A 288 15.47 -8.55 0.94
C ARG A 288 14.30 -8.36 1.91
N ILE A 289 14.47 -7.57 2.98
CA ILE A 289 13.34 -7.20 3.86
C ILE A 289 12.24 -6.50 3.04
N LEU A 290 12.61 -5.59 2.13
CA LEU A 290 11.66 -4.93 1.22
C LEU A 290 11.01 -5.92 0.23
N TYR A 291 11.74 -6.95 -0.20
CA TYR A 291 11.23 -8.01 -1.06
C TYR A 291 10.16 -8.84 -0.35
N ILE A 292 10.46 -9.29 0.87
CA ILE A 292 9.51 -10.02 1.70
C ILE A 292 8.28 -9.16 2.00
N TYR A 293 8.47 -7.89 2.38
CA TYR A 293 7.36 -6.95 2.55
C TYR A 293 6.48 -6.84 1.29
N SER A 294 7.09 -6.74 0.11
CA SER A 294 6.36 -6.70 -1.16
C SER A 294 5.55 -7.97 -1.40
N ALA A 295 6.15 -9.14 -1.13
CA ALA A 295 5.47 -10.42 -1.22
C ALA A 295 4.26 -10.48 -0.28
N LEU A 296 4.42 -10.06 0.98
CA LEU A 296 3.34 -10.05 1.96
C LEU A 296 2.20 -9.11 1.57
N ASN A 297 2.48 -7.94 0.98
CA ASN A 297 1.42 -7.05 0.46
C ASN A 297 0.62 -7.69 -0.67
N ALA A 298 1.31 -8.37 -1.58
CA ALA A 298 0.64 -9.11 -2.64
C ALA A 298 -0.18 -10.28 -2.08
N VAL A 299 0.35 -11.07 -1.14
CA VAL A 299 -0.39 -12.15 -0.46
C VAL A 299 -1.63 -11.61 0.25
N ALA A 300 -1.56 -10.42 0.86
CA ALA A 300 -2.70 -9.75 1.48
C ALA A 300 -3.72 -9.18 0.47
N GLY A 301 -3.37 -9.12 -0.82
CA GLY A 301 -4.23 -8.63 -1.89
C GLY A 301 -4.20 -7.12 -2.08
N PHE A 302 -3.11 -6.43 -1.69
CA PHE A 302 -2.93 -4.99 -1.95
C PHE A 302 -2.51 -4.71 -3.40
N TYR A 303 -3.32 -5.15 -4.35
CA TYR A 303 -3.20 -4.80 -5.75
C TYR A 303 -4.57 -4.85 -6.39
N PHE A 304 -4.76 -4.08 -7.45
CA PHE A 304 -5.97 -4.18 -8.25
C PHE A 304 -5.81 -5.12 -9.45
N TYR A 305 -4.67 -5.08 -10.14
CA TYR A 305 -4.33 -6.06 -11.17
C TYR A 305 -3.31 -7.09 -10.67
N ARG A 306 -3.66 -8.36 -10.89
CA ARG A 306 -2.85 -9.51 -10.48
C ARG A 306 -1.46 -9.50 -11.12
N ASP A 307 -1.36 -9.15 -12.40
CA ASP A 307 -0.11 -9.28 -13.16
C ASP A 307 0.74 -7.99 -13.18
N ARG A 308 0.11 -6.86 -12.85
CA ARG A 308 0.71 -5.52 -12.93
C ARG A 308 0.45 -4.77 -11.62
N ASN A 309 1.47 -4.70 -10.79
CA ASN A 309 1.48 -3.89 -9.58
C ASN A 309 2.92 -3.68 -9.11
N VAL A 310 3.10 -2.63 -8.32
CA VAL A 310 4.40 -2.17 -7.81
C VAL A 310 5.13 -3.24 -6.99
N TRP A 311 4.40 -4.09 -6.26
CA TRP A 311 4.98 -5.13 -5.41
C TRP A 311 5.64 -6.23 -6.23
N LYS A 312 4.91 -6.78 -7.21
CA LYS A 312 5.43 -7.84 -8.09
C LYS A 312 6.55 -7.34 -9.00
N ASP A 313 6.50 -6.09 -9.42
CA ASP A 313 7.57 -5.50 -10.22
C ASP A 313 8.87 -5.42 -9.44
N TYR A 314 8.80 -5.02 -8.15
CA TYR A 314 9.96 -5.07 -7.28
C TYR A 314 10.45 -6.52 -7.03
N MET A 315 9.54 -7.48 -6.86
CA MET A 315 9.93 -8.90 -6.70
C MET A 315 10.67 -9.45 -7.92
N LYS A 316 10.19 -9.13 -9.13
CA LYS A 316 10.86 -9.48 -10.41
C LYS A 316 12.23 -8.82 -10.49
N TRP A 317 12.33 -7.55 -10.13
CA TRP A 317 13.60 -6.84 -10.07
C TRP A 317 14.59 -7.51 -9.11
N TYR A 318 14.16 -7.80 -7.87
CA TYR A 318 15.02 -8.41 -6.84
C TYR A 318 15.53 -9.79 -7.27
N LYS A 319 14.67 -10.65 -7.81
CA LYS A 319 15.07 -11.97 -8.33
C LYS A 319 16.17 -11.85 -9.39
N ASN A 320 16.00 -10.92 -10.35
CA ASN A 320 16.99 -10.69 -11.39
C ASN A 320 18.29 -10.11 -10.82
N TYR A 321 18.19 -9.23 -9.82
CA TYR A 321 19.34 -8.64 -9.16
C TYR A 321 20.17 -9.71 -8.42
N VAL A 322 19.55 -10.55 -7.60
CA VAL A 322 20.23 -11.65 -6.88
C VAL A 322 20.82 -12.68 -7.85
N ALA A 323 20.14 -13.01 -8.94
CA ALA A 323 20.69 -13.90 -9.97
C ALA A 323 21.93 -13.32 -10.68
N SER A 324 22.06 -11.99 -10.69
CA SER A 324 23.21 -11.29 -11.29
C SER A 324 24.40 -11.12 -10.33
N THR A 325 24.20 -11.29 -9.02
CA THR A 325 25.27 -11.16 -8.03
C THR A 325 26.04 -12.48 -7.89
N LYS A 326 27.35 -12.40 -7.60
CA LYS A 326 28.21 -13.58 -7.43
C LYS A 326 27.80 -14.49 -6.27
N GLU A 327 26.96 -14.00 -5.38
CA GLU A 327 26.46 -14.74 -4.23
C GLU A 327 25.40 -15.79 -4.60
N ASN A 328 24.76 -15.69 -5.78
CA ASN A 328 23.89 -16.65 -6.50
C ASN A 328 23.00 -17.64 -5.70
N SER A 329 22.80 -17.41 -4.41
CA SER A 329 22.07 -18.27 -3.50
C SER A 329 20.85 -17.50 -3.03
N CYS A 330 19.82 -17.51 -3.87
CA CYS A 330 18.51 -17.04 -3.48
C CYS A 330 17.98 -17.95 -2.35
N ALA A 331 17.72 -17.35 -1.18
CA ALA A 331 17.19 -18.06 -0.03
C ALA A 331 15.97 -18.89 -0.43
N GLU A 332 15.82 -20.10 0.12
CA GLU A 332 14.73 -21.02 -0.25
C GLU A 332 13.35 -20.36 -0.05
N MET A 333 13.15 -19.64 1.06
CA MET A 333 11.93 -18.88 1.31
C MET A 333 11.67 -17.82 0.24
N ASP A 334 12.71 -17.13 -0.25
CA ASP A 334 12.56 -16.10 -1.28
C ASP A 334 12.06 -16.72 -2.59
N ARG A 335 12.56 -17.92 -2.95
CA ARG A 335 12.10 -18.68 -4.13
C ARG A 335 10.65 -19.12 -3.98
N GLN A 336 10.27 -19.64 -2.83
CA GLN A 336 8.89 -20.07 -2.54
C GLN A 336 7.91 -18.90 -2.58
N LEU A 337 8.27 -17.77 -1.97
CA LEU A 337 7.50 -16.53 -2.05
C LEU A 337 7.36 -16.04 -3.49
N TYR A 338 8.44 -16.10 -4.27
CA TYR A 338 8.40 -15.69 -5.68
C TYR A 338 7.38 -16.52 -6.46
N ASP A 339 7.46 -17.85 -6.35
CA ASP A 339 6.55 -18.75 -7.06
C ASP A 339 5.10 -18.53 -6.63
N LEU A 340 4.84 -18.54 -5.31
CA LEU A 340 3.51 -18.29 -4.75
C LEU A 340 2.90 -16.98 -5.26
N VAL A 341 3.64 -15.89 -5.19
CA VAL A 341 3.10 -14.55 -5.46
C VAL A 341 3.10 -14.22 -6.95
N VAL A 342 4.23 -14.42 -7.62
CA VAL A 342 4.43 -13.95 -9.00
C VAL A 342 3.85 -14.95 -9.99
N GLU A 343 4.12 -16.24 -9.83
CA GLU A 343 3.71 -17.28 -10.79
C GLU A 343 2.30 -17.79 -10.48
N LYS A 344 1.99 -18.07 -9.20
CA LYS A 344 0.73 -18.70 -8.79
C LYS A 344 -0.37 -17.73 -8.34
N ASN A 345 -0.06 -16.44 -8.18
CA ASN A 345 -1.01 -15.42 -7.74
C ASN A 345 -1.71 -15.77 -6.40
N PHE A 346 -1.01 -16.46 -5.51
CA PHE A 346 -1.54 -16.89 -4.22
C PHE A 346 -2.00 -15.69 -3.38
N ARG A 347 -3.14 -15.85 -2.71
CA ARG A 347 -3.71 -14.87 -1.78
C ARG A 347 -4.06 -15.55 -0.47
N TRP A 348 -3.75 -14.87 0.64
CA TRP A 348 -4.16 -15.27 1.98
C TRP A 348 -5.42 -14.51 2.38
N GLU A 349 -6.54 -15.22 2.49
CA GLU A 349 -7.84 -14.60 2.76
C GLU A 349 -8.07 -14.29 4.25
N ASP A 350 -7.53 -15.12 5.16
CA ASP A 350 -7.72 -14.93 6.60
C ASP A 350 -6.66 -14.01 7.21
N HIS A 351 -6.87 -12.70 7.08
CA HIS A 351 -5.97 -11.69 7.63
C HIS A 351 -5.83 -11.74 9.16
N THR A 352 -6.72 -12.45 9.87
CA THR A 352 -6.63 -12.58 11.33
C THR A 352 -5.57 -13.59 11.77
N ARG A 353 -5.19 -14.50 10.85
CA ARG A 353 -4.18 -15.54 11.04
C ARG A 353 -2.96 -15.32 10.13
N PHE A 354 -2.73 -14.07 9.71
CA PHE A 354 -1.65 -13.73 8.79
C PHE A 354 -0.26 -14.08 9.38
N HIS A 355 -0.14 -14.13 10.70
CA HIS A 355 1.07 -14.54 11.40
C HIS A 355 1.42 -16.03 11.20
N GLU A 356 0.46 -16.86 10.81
CA GLU A 356 0.65 -18.29 10.53
C GLU A 356 1.06 -18.57 9.09
N PHE A 357 1.09 -17.54 8.22
CA PHE A 357 1.45 -17.71 6.82
C PHE A 357 2.90 -18.23 6.70
N ASP A 358 3.02 -19.46 6.20
CA ASP A 358 4.30 -20.13 5.94
C ASP A 358 4.43 -20.41 4.43
N PRO A 359 5.34 -19.69 3.74
CA PRO A 359 5.59 -19.91 2.32
C PRO A 359 5.94 -21.35 1.97
N ALA A 360 6.67 -22.08 2.82
CA ALA A 360 7.08 -23.46 2.54
C ALA A 360 5.88 -24.41 2.56
N ILE A 361 5.00 -24.24 3.55
CA ILE A 361 3.79 -25.07 3.69
C ILE A 361 2.82 -24.79 2.53
N GLU A 362 2.54 -23.52 2.22
CA GLU A 362 1.59 -23.16 1.16
C GLU A 362 2.12 -23.53 -0.23
N HIS A 363 3.41 -23.35 -0.48
CA HIS A 363 4.04 -23.81 -1.71
C HIS A 363 3.89 -25.32 -1.87
N HIS A 364 4.19 -26.11 -0.84
CA HIS A 364 4.03 -27.57 -0.88
C HIS A 364 2.59 -28.03 -1.14
N LYS A 365 1.60 -27.34 -0.56
CA LYS A 365 0.17 -27.64 -0.77
C LYS A 365 -0.23 -27.45 -2.24
N LEU A 366 0.19 -26.35 -2.87
CA LEU A 366 -0.14 -26.06 -4.26
C LEU A 366 0.43 -27.11 -5.22
N TYR A 367 1.72 -27.44 -5.10
CA TYR A 367 2.36 -28.43 -5.98
C TYR A 367 1.83 -29.85 -5.79
N LYS A 368 1.42 -30.23 -4.57
CA LYS A 368 0.71 -31.50 -4.36
C LYS A 368 -0.65 -31.53 -5.03
N SER A 369 -1.40 -30.43 -4.96
CA SER A 369 -2.72 -30.35 -5.61
C SER A 369 -2.65 -30.41 -7.13
N GLU A 370 -1.59 -29.86 -7.74
CA GLU A 370 -1.36 -29.92 -9.19
C GLU A 370 -0.97 -31.33 -9.65
N SER A 371 -0.12 -32.03 -8.89
CA SER A 371 0.27 -33.42 -9.22
C SER A 371 -0.89 -34.42 -9.23
N HIS A 372 -1.96 -34.17 -8.46
CA HIS A 372 -3.16 -35.01 -8.45
C HIS A 372 -4.12 -34.71 -9.61
N LEU A 373 -4.01 -33.54 -10.27
CA LEU A 373 -4.81 -33.23 -11.45
C LEU A 373 -4.24 -33.90 -12.71
N ASP A 374 -2.92 -33.99 -12.82
CA ASP A 374 -2.27 -34.68 -13.96
C ASP A 374 -2.55 -36.19 -13.97
N ASP A 375 -2.75 -36.82 -12.80
CA ASP A 375 -3.16 -38.22 -12.69
C ASP A 375 -4.63 -38.47 -13.06
N ILE A 376 -5.49 -37.45 -13.06
CA ILE A 376 -6.92 -37.56 -13.41
C ILE A 376 -7.13 -37.42 -14.92
N PHE A 377 -6.22 -36.77 -15.65
CA PHE A 377 -6.28 -36.62 -17.11
C PHE A 377 -5.54 -37.72 -17.89
N LEU A 378 -5.00 -38.73 -17.20
CA LEU A 378 -4.33 -39.90 -17.78
C LEU A 378 -5.14 -41.21 -17.69
N VAL A 379 -6.45 -41.15 -17.43
CA VAL A 379 -7.35 -42.32 -17.44
C VAL A 379 -8.31 -42.31 -18.62
#